data_AF-A0A1S8KPM9-F1
#
_entry.id   AF-A0A1S8KPM9-F1
#
_cell.length_a   1.000
_cell.length_b   1.000
_cell.length_c   1.000
_cell.angle_alpha   90.00
_cell.angle_beta   90.00
_cell.angle_gamma   90.00
#
_symmetry.space_group_name_H-M   'P 1'
#
loop_
_entity.id
_entity.type
_entity.pdbx_description
1 polymer ?
#
loop_
_entity_poly.entity_id
_entity_poly.type
_entity_poly.pdbx_seq_one_letter_code
_entity_poly.pdbx_strand_id
1 'polypeptide(L)'
;MDKKAKVWIGVLLVISGLETVFNAATYAMVFDIIEQQKLNLVVVYTVVVILGYILFSGIRHIKDRTINHYVKEEKASIQKKILDNEEQKFKLFEHTGSSDKMSFFQNDLKLFEDNYLRKKFEIISQVIVLLGVLAFSLYSNFLLTVIFSLFAAVPHFVSGFMNKKIQQSTEHWTQATAKANHSLIDLFKNFWTLMVYHATNKEIKSVSEDI
;
A
#
# COMPACT_ATOMS: atom_id res chain seq x y z
N MET A 1 17.53 3.57 -17.24
CA MET A 1 17.88 2.43 -16.36
C MET A 1 18.37 1.28 -17.21
N ASP A 2 19.45 0.64 -16.77
CA ASP A 2 19.97 -0.57 -17.39
C ASP A 2 19.01 -1.74 -17.17
N LYS A 3 18.71 -2.50 -18.24
CA LYS A 3 17.79 -3.65 -18.23
C LYS A 3 18.14 -4.66 -17.13
N LYS A 4 19.43 -4.73 -16.78
CA LYS A 4 19.99 -5.58 -15.72
C LYS A 4 19.43 -5.28 -14.32
N ALA A 5 19.21 -4.01 -13.96
CA ALA A 5 18.72 -3.64 -12.63
C ALA A 5 17.26 -4.08 -12.40
N LYS A 6 16.42 -3.96 -13.43
CA LYS A 6 15.02 -4.45 -13.39
C LYS A 6 14.97 -5.97 -13.20
N VAL A 7 15.80 -6.70 -13.94
CA VAL A 7 15.88 -8.17 -13.85
C VAL A 7 16.35 -8.58 -12.45
N TRP A 8 17.34 -7.89 -11.89
CA TRP A 8 17.84 -8.16 -10.54
C TRP A 8 16.76 -7.97 -9.46
N ILE A 9 15.99 -6.88 -9.53
CA ILE A 9 14.85 -6.66 -8.63
C ILE A 9 13.82 -7.80 -8.77
N GLY A 10 13.53 -8.22 -10.00
CA GLY A 10 12.64 -9.36 -10.26
C GLY A 10 13.10 -10.65 -9.57
N VAL A 11 14.39 -10.98 -9.67
CA VAL A 11 14.98 -12.15 -9.00
C VAL A 11 14.85 -12.04 -7.48
N LEU A 12 15.18 -10.87 -6.90
CA LEU A 12 15.07 -10.65 -5.46
C LEU A 12 13.61 -10.75 -4.96
N LEU A 13 12.64 -10.32 -5.75
CA LEU A 13 11.22 -10.47 -5.42
C LEU A 13 10.81 -11.95 -5.37
N VAL A 14 11.28 -12.75 -6.32
CA VAL A 14 11.00 -14.20 -6.34
C VAL A 14 11.62 -14.90 -5.13
N ILE A 15 12.90 -14.66 -4.87
CA ILE A 15 13.59 -15.30 -3.73
C ILE A 15 12.96 -14.85 -2.41
N SER A 16 12.68 -13.56 -2.24
CA SER A 16 12.01 -13.06 -1.03
C SER A 16 10.59 -13.61 -0.87
N GLY A 17 9.88 -13.89 -1.96
CA GLY A 17 8.54 -14.49 -1.91
C GLY A 17 8.53 -15.93 -1.38
N LEU A 18 9.64 -16.66 -1.54
CA LEU A 18 9.79 -18.01 -0.99
C LEU A 18 9.86 -18.02 0.54
N GLU A 19 10.08 -16.87 1.19
CA GLU A 19 10.04 -16.76 2.64
C GLU A 19 8.69 -17.21 3.22
N THR A 20 7.58 -16.83 2.58
CA THR A 20 6.24 -17.24 3.01
C THR A 20 6.05 -18.75 2.86
N VAL A 21 6.61 -19.34 1.80
CA VAL A 21 6.59 -20.79 1.57
C VAL A 21 7.44 -21.51 2.62
N PHE A 22 8.61 -20.96 2.95
CA PHE A 22 9.46 -21.45 4.02
C PHE A 22 8.72 -21.42 5.36
N ASN A 23 8.03 -20.33 5.69
CA ASN A 23 7.21 -20.25 6.91
C ASN A 23 6.18 -21.39 6.97
N ALA A 24 5.45 -21.63 5.88
CA ALA A 24 4.51 -22.75 5.79
C ALA A 24 5.21 -24.11 6.02
N ALA A 25 6.39 -24.32 5.42
CA ALA A 25 7.18 -25.53 5.60
C ALA A 25 7.68 -25.69 7.05
N THR A 26 7.99 -24.60 7.78
CA THR A 26 8.40 -24.70 9.19
C THR A 26 7.28 -25.28 10.07
N TYR A 27 6.01 -24.93 9.80
CA TYR A 27 4.89 -25.54 10.51
C TYR A 27 4.77 -27.04 10.20
N ALA A 28 4.95 -27.44 8.94
CA ALA A 28 4.96 -28.86 8.55
C ALA A 28 6.09 -29.64 9.26
N MET A 29 7.28 -29.05 9.40
CA MET A 29 8.39 -29.64 10.16
C MET A 29 8.04 -29.85 11.64
N VAL A 30 7.30 -28.92 12.26
CA VAL A 30 6.83 -29.06 13.65
C VAL A 30 5.83 -30.21 13.77
N PHE A 31 4.86 -30.31 12.85
CA PHE A 31 3.90 -31.42 12.85
C PHE A 31 4.59 -32.78 12.66
N ASP A 32 5.59 -32.86 11.79
CA ASP A 32 6.37 -34.08 11.53
C ASP A 32 7.12 -34.57 12.78
N ILE A 33 7.69 -33.65 13.58
CA ILE A 33 8.31 -33.99 14.87
C ILE A 33 7.29 -34.58 15.83
N ILE A 34 6.11 -33.96 15.94
CA ILE A 34 5.05 -34.37 16.87
C ILE A 34 4.51 -35.75 16.48
N GLU A 35 4.25 -35.96 15.18
CA GLU A 35 3.68 -37.19 14.65
C GLU A 35 4.66 -38.37 14.75
N GLN A 36 5.94 -38.16 14.41
CA GLN A 36 6.95 -39.22 14.46
C GLN A 36 7.58 -39.43 15.85
N GLN A 37 7.26 -38.57 16.83
CA GLN A 37 7.85 -38.58 18.18
C GLN A 37 9.40 -38.55 18.22
N LYS A 38 10.05 -38.07 17.16
CA LYS A 38 11.51 -38.03 17.03
C LYS A 38 12.08 -36.74 17.62
N LEU A 39 12.24 -36.71 18.94
CA LEU A 39 12.76 -35.53 19.66
C LEU A 39 14.18 -35.10 19.22
N ASN A 40 14.98 -36.00 18.66
CA ASN A 40 16.30 -35.67 18.13
C ASN A 40 16.24 -34.71 16.92
N LEU A 41 15.14 -34.74 16.15
CA LEU A 41 14.96 -33.84 15.00
C LEU A 41 14.63 -32.40 15.42
N VAL A 42 14.19 -32.18 16.68
CA VAL A 42 13.84 -30.85 17.19
C VAL A 42 15.02 -29.89 17.08
N VAL A 43 16.21 -30.32 17.52
CA VAL A 43 17.41 -29.47 17.49
C VAL A 43 17.81 -29.16 16.05
N VAL A 44 17.80 -30.17 15.18
CA VAL A 44 18.17 -30.00 13.76
C VAL A 44 17.21 -29.05 13.04
N TYR A 45 15.90 -29.26 13.17
CA TYR A 45 14.90 -28.40 12.52
C TYR A 45 14.93 -26.98 13.09
N THR A 46 15.16 -26.82 14.40
CA THR A 46 15.29 -25.49 15.01
C THR A 46 16.47 -24.72 14.43
N VAL A 47 17.64 -25.36 14.29
CA VAL A 47 18.81 -24.73 13.66
C VAL A 47 18.53 -24.36 12.21
N VAL A 48 17.89 -25.24 11.44
CA VAL A 48 17.50 -24.98 10.04
C VAL A 48 16.55 -23.78 9.95
N VAL A 49 15.55 -23.70 10.84
CA VAL A 49 14.58 -22.60 10.91
C VAL A 49 15.29 -21.27 11.18
N ILE A 50 16.18 -21.23 12.17
CA ILE A 50 16.94 -20.01 12.53
C ILE A 50 17.82 -19.55 11.36
N LEU A 51 18.58 -20.46 10.75
CA LEU A 51 19.44 -20.14 9.61
C LEU A 51 18.62 -19.67 8.41
N GLY A 52 17.49 -20.30 8.14
CA GLY A 52 16.55 -19.89 7.10
C GLY A 52 16.04 -18.47 7.32
N TYR A 53 15.59 -18.13 8.54
CA TYR A 53 15.14 -16.76 8.85
C TYR A 53 16.25 -15.72 8.74
N ILE A 54 17.49 -16.04 9.14
CA ILE A 54 18.64 -15.14 8.97
C ILE A 54 18.88 -14.87 7.47
N LEU A 55 18.86 -15.94 6.66
CA LEU A 55 19.03 -15.86 5.22
C LEU A 55 17.92 -15.04 4.55
N PHE A 56 16.66 -15.33 4.84
CA PHE A 56 15.52 -14.61 4.26
C PHE A 56 15.46 -13.15 4.71
N SER A 57 15.79 -12.87 5.98
CA SER A 57 15.93 -11.50 6.49
C SER A 57 16.98 -10.70 5.71
N GLY A 58 18.15 -11.31 5.44
CA GLY A 58 19.20 -10.71 4.61
C GLY A 58 18.73 -10.41 3.18
N ILE A 59 18.07 -11.37 2.53
CA ILE A 59 17.51 -11.19 1.17
C ILE A 59 16.46 -10.09 1.15
N ARG A 60 15.55 -10.06 2.14
CA ARG A 60 14.52 -9.03 2.25
C ARG A 60 15.13 -7.65 2.40
N HIS A 61 16.15 -7.52 3.26
CA HIS A 61 16.86 -6.25 3.46
C HIS A 61 17.53 -5.76 2.17
N ILE A 62 18.20 -6.65 1.42
CA ILE A 62 18.82 -6.31 0.13
C ILE A 62 17.76 -5.90 -0.90
N LYS A 63 16.64 -6.63 -0.98
CA LYS A 63 15.50 -6.31 -1.85
C LYS A 63 14.95 -4.91 -1.56
N ASP A 64 14.61 -4.65 -0.30
CA ASP A 64 13.99 -3.37 0.10
C ASP A 64 14.94 -2.21 -0.13
N ARG A 65 16.24 -2.39 0.15
CA ARG A 65 17.27 -1.39 -0.18
C ARG A 65 17.36 -1.12 -1.68
N THR A 66 17.31 -2.15 -2.51
CA THR A 66 17.38 -2.02 -3.98
C THR A 66 16.14 -1.30 -4.52
N ILE A 67 14.94 -1.65 -4.03
CA ILE A 67 13.69 -0.98 -4.41
C ILE A 67 13.72 0.48 -3.95
N ASN A 68 14.14 0.77 -2.71
CA ASN A 68 14.22 2.13 -2.20
C ASN A 68 15.17 3.00 -3.03
N HIS A 69 16.30 2.43 -3.42
CA HIS A 69 17.25 3.13 -4.29
C HIS A 69 16.62 3.44 -5.65
N TYR A 70 15.98 2.44 -6.27
CA TYR A 70 15.28 2.60 -7.55
C TYR A 70 14.19 3.69 -7.50
N VAL A 71 13.34 3.63 -6.48
CA VAL A 71 12.24 4.59 -6.28
C VAL A 71 12.78 6.01 -6.14
N LYS A 72 13.89 6.19 -5.42
CA LYS A 72 14.57 7.47 -5.29
C LYS A 72 15.10 8.00 -6.63
N GLU A 73 15.76 7.14 -7.42
CA GLU A 73 16.29 7.53 -8.74
C GLU A 73 15.17 7.88 -9.73
N GLU A 74 14.10 7.09 -9.77
CA GLU A 74 12.98 7.33 -10.67
C GLU A 74 12.24 8.63 -10.30
N LYS A 75 12.05 8.89 -9.00
CA LYS A 75 11.51 10.18 -8.53
C LYS A 75 12.37 11.36 -8.96
N ALA A 76 13.69 11.29 -8.76
CA ALA A 76 14.60 12.35 -9.18
C ALA A 76 14.58 12.57 -10.70
N SER A 77 14.49 11.49 -11.48
CA SER A 77 14.36 11.55 -12.95
C SER A 77 13.06 12.23 -13.38
N ILE A 78 11.93 11.93 -12.72
CA ILE A 78 10.63 12.58 -12.98
C ILE A 78 10.70 14.06 -12.64
N GLN A 79 11.23 14.42 -11.46
CA GLN A 79 11.42 15.82 -11.06
C GLN A 79 12.27 16.59 -12.07
N LYS A 80 13.38 16.00 -12.52
CA LYS A 80 14.22 16.60 -13.55
C LYS A 80 13.47 16.81 -14.87
N LYS A 81 12.72 15.81 -15.35
CA LYS A 81 11.91 15.93 -16.58
C LYS A 81 10.86 17.02 -16.52
N ILE A 82 10.23 17.22 -15.36
CA ILE A 82 9.24 18.28 -15.16
C ILE A 82 9.92 19.66 -15.24
N LEU A 83 11.12 19.81 -14.68
CA LEU A 83 11.87 21.06 -14.67
C LEU A 83 12.55 21.37 -16.02
N ASP A 84 12.95 20.35 -16.76
CA ASP A 84 13.61 20.48 -18.07
C ASP A 84 12.61 20.67 -19.23
N ASN A 85 11.35 20.28 -19.05
CA ASN A 85 10.31 20.44 -20.07
C ASN A 85 9.65 21.82 -19.97
N GLU A 86 9.87 22.69 -20.95
CA GLU A 86 9.35 24.06 -21.01
C GLU A 86 7.82 24.13 -20.86
N GLU A 87 7.05 23.23 -21.46
CA GLU A 87 5.58 23.22 -21.39
C GLU A 87 5.08 22.82 -19.99
N GLN A 88 5.68 21.79 -19.39
CA GLN A 88 5.31 21.36 -18.03
C GLN A 88 5.77 22.36 -16.98
N LYS A 89 6.95 22.93 -17.16
CA LYS A 89 7.47 24.02 -16.35
C LYS A 89 6.56 25.25 -16.46
N PHE A 90 6.11 25.62 -17.65
CA PHE A 90 5.17 26.72 -17.83
C PHE A 90 3.84 26.45 -17.10
N LYS A 91 3.22 25.29 -17.32
CA LYS A 91 1.99 24.88 -16.61
C LYS A 91 2.14 24.88 -15.09
N LEU A 92 3.29 24.42 -14.58
CA LEU A 92 3.55 24.33 -13.15
C LEU A 92 3.93 25.69 -12.54
N PHE A 93 4.60 26.58 -13.29
CA PHE A 93 5.17 27.81 -12.75
C PHE A 93 4.40 29.10 -13.08
N GLU A 94 3.54 29.12 -14.10
CA GLU A 94 2.85 30.34 -14.56
C GLU A 94 1.54 30.62 -13.79
N HIS A 95 0.78 29.60 -13.39
CA HIS A 95 -0.55 29.77 -12.79
C HIS A 95 -0.64 29.43 -11.29
N THR A 96 0.47 29.18 -10.62
CA THR A 96 0.47 28.72 -9.22
C THR A 96 1.42 29.54 -8.34
N GLY A 97 1.07 29.69 -7.05
CA GLY A 97 1.93 30.36 -6.09
C GLY A 97 3.13 29.50 -5.68
N SER A 98 4.18 30.10 -5.12
CA SER A 98 5.36 29.36 -4.64
C SER A 98 5.02 28.28 -3.61
N SER A 99 3.95 28.48 -2.82
CA SER A 99 3.41 27.49 -1.88
C SER A 99 2.86 26.26 -2.58
N ASP A 100 2.07 26.44 -3.64
CA ASP A 100 1.45 25.33 -4.39
C ASP A 100 2.51 24.50 -5.11
N LYS A 101 3.52 25.16 -5.68
CA LYS A 101 4.67 24.49 -6.29
C LYS A 101 5.41 23.62 -5.29
N MET A 102 5.66 24.14 -4.09
CA MET A 102 6.34 23.37 -3.04
C MET A 102 5.46 22.20 -2.55
N SER A 103 4.14 22.41 -2.43
CA SER A 103 3.19 21.36 -2.09
C SER A 103 3.22 20.23 -3.13
N PHE A 104 3.26 20.54 -4.43
CA PHE A 104 3.40 19.53 -5.47
C PHE A 104 4.68 18.67 -5.30
N PHE A 105 5.83 19.32 -5.10
CA PHE A 105 7.10 18.59 -5.00
C PHE A 105 7.23 17.76 -3.70
N GLN A 106 6.60 18.20 -2.61
CA GLN A 106 6.69 17.54 -1.30
C GLN A 106 5.58 16.52 -1.07
N ASN A 107 4.33 16.86 -1.43
CA ASN A 107 3.14 16.08 -1.11
C ASN A 107 2.72 15.22 -2.29
N ASP A 108 2.47 15.82 -3.45
CA ASP A 108 1.90 15.07 -4.60
C ASP A 108 2.90 14.06 -5.14
N LEU A 109 4.18 14.44 -5.28
CA LEU A 109 5.22 13.51 -5.71
C LEU A 109 5.52 12.42 -4.67
N LYS A 110 5.31 12.70 -3.39
CA LYS A 110 5.44 11.66 -2.34
C LYS A 110 4.26 10.71 -2.40
N LEU A 111 3.04 11.22 -2.60
CA LEU A 111 1.86 10.41 -2.83
C LEU A 111 2.05 9.50 -4.06
N PHE A 112 2.63 10.03 -5.13
CA PHE A 112 2.96 9.24 -6.33
C PHE A 112 4.05 8.19 -6.04
N GLU A 113 5.10 8.55 -5.31
CA GLU A 113 6.14 7.61 -4.87
C GLU A 113 5.52 6.42 -4.11
N ASP A 114 4.68 6.72 -3.12
CA ASP A 114 4.12 5.72 -2.21
C ASP A 114 3.03 4.88 -2.87
N ASN A 115 2.09 5.52 -3.58
CA ASN A 115 0.91 4.84 -4.11
C ASN A 115 1.07 4.29 -5.52
N TYR A 116 2.11 4.70 -6.27
CA TYR A 116 2.36 4.17 -7.61
C TYR A 116 3.69 3.42 -7.69
N LEU A 117 4.82 4.10 -7.44
CA LEU A 117 6.15 3.50 -7.65
C LEU A 117 6.38 2.32 -6.71
N ARG A 118 6.12 2.49 -5.40
CA ARG A 118 6.27 1.41 -4.40
C ARG A 118 5.21 0.33 -4.56
N LYS A 119 3.94 0.72 -4.68
CA LYS A 119 2.81 -0.23 -4.83
C LYS A 119 2.96 -1.17 -6.02
N LYS A 120 3.58 -0.71 -7.12
CA LYS A 120 3.88 -1.58 -8.26
C LYS A 120 4.72 -2.81 -7.86
N PHE A 121 5.78 -2.61 -7.08
CA PHE A 121 6.61 -3.73 -6.61
C PHE A 121 5.90 -4.59 -5.58
N GLU A 122 5.10 -3.97 -4.72
CA GLU A 122 4.30 -4.68 -3.72
C GLU A 122 3.31 -5.64 -4.38
N ILE A 123 2.56 -5.19 -5.39
CA ILE A 123 1.60 -6.03 -6.14
C ILE A 123 2.33 -7.20 -6.81
N ILE A 124 3.47 -6.95 -7.46
CA ILE A 124 4.27 -8.01 -8.09
C ILE A 124 4.74 -9.02 -7.03
N SER A 125 5.23 -8.54 -5.89
CA SER A 125 5.65 -9.40 -4.77
C SER A 125 4.49 -10.26 -4.26
N GLN A 126 3.30 -9.69 -4.11
CA GLN A 126 2.11 -10.40 -3.64
C GLN A 126 1.67 -11.49 -4.63
N VAL A 127 1.72 -11.21 -5.93
CA VAL A 127 1.42 -12.22 -6.97
C VAL A 127 2.42 -13.37 -6.90
N ILE A 128 3.72 -13.08 -6.74
CA ILE A 128 4.74 -14.13 -6.65
C ILE A 128 4.54 -14.98 -5.38
N VAL A 129 4.27 -14.34 -4.23
CA VAL A 129 3.96 -15.06 -2.98
C VAL A 129 2.73 -15.94 -3.17
N LEU A 130 1.66 -15.42 -3.76
CA LEU A 130 0.44 -16.17 -4.04
C LEU A 130 0.73 -17.42 -4.87
N LEU A 131 1.45 -17.28 -5.98
CA LEU A 131 1.81 -18.41 -6.84
C LEU A 131 2.69 -19.43 -6.11
N GLY A 132 3.68 -18.97 -5.33
CA GLY A 132 4.58 -19.83 -4.57
C GLY A 132 3.84 -20.64 -3.50
N VAL A 133 2.98 -19.98 -2.72
CA VAL A 133 2.18 -20.63 -1.67
C VAL A 133 1.17 -21.59 -2.30
N LEU A 134 0.44 -21.18 -3.33
CA LEU A 134 -0.51 -22.07 -4.00
C LEU A 134 0.18 -23.31 -4.58
N ALA A 135 1.33 -23.15 -5.24
CA ALA A 135 2.08 -24.28 -5.78
C ALA A 135 2.53 -25.25 -4.67
N PHE A 136 3.08 -24.72 -3.57
CA PHE A 136 3.49 -25.53 -2.42
C PHE A 136 2.30 -26.24 -1.76
N SER A 137 1.20 -25.53 -1.50
CA SER A 137 0.01 -26.09 -0.87
C SER A 137 -0.65 -27.18 -1.73
N LEU A 138 -0.78 -26.95 -3.05
CA LEU A 138 -1.30 -27.96 -3.98
C LEU A 138 -0.41 -29.21 -4.04
N TYR A 139 0.92 -29.04 -3.97
CA TYR A 139 1.86 -30.15 -3.88
C TYR A 139 1.73 -30.92 -2.58
N SER A 140 1.53 -30.24 -1.44
CA SER A 140 1.39 -30.88 -0.13
C SER A 140 0.05 -31.63 0.03
N ASN A 141 -1.07 -30.97 -0.24
CA ASN A 141 -2.39 -31.59 -0.16
C ASN A 141 -3.42 -30.86 -1.04
N PHE A 142 -3.73 -31.47 -2.19
CA PHE A 142 -4.68 -30.90 -3.15
C PHE A 142 -6.08 -30.65 -2.55
N LEU A 143 -6.64 -31.64 -1.86
CA LEU A 143 -8.01 -31.58 -1.35
C LEU A 143 -8.17 -30.47 -0.30
N LEU A 144 -7.27 -30.42 0.69
CA LEU A 144 -7.30 -29.38 1.72
C LEU A 144 -7.10 -27.99 1.10
N THR A 145 -6.18 -27.85 0.15
CA THR A 145 -5.91 -26.56 -0.51
C THR A 145 -7.14 -26.03 -1.25
N VAL A 146 -7.87 -26.90 -1.96
CA VAL A 146 -9.11 -26.50 -2.65
C VAL A 146 -10.18 -26.07 -1.65
N ILE A 147 -10.39 -26.84 -0.57
CA ILE A 147 -11.38 -26.51 0.46
C ILE A 147 -11.07 -25.15 1.10
N PHE A 148 -9.84 -24.94 1.56
CA PHE A 148 -9.45 -23.67 2.18
C PHE A 148 -9.51 -22.50 1.20
N SER A 149 -9.17 -22.71 -0.08
CA SER A 149 -9.27 -21.66 -1.11
C SER A 149 -10.73 -21.23 -1.34
N LEU A 150 -11.68 -22.17 -1.34
CA LEU A 150 -13.11 -21.86 -1.45
C LEU A 150 -13.59 -21.03 -0.26
N PHE A 151 -13.21 -21.41 0.97
CA PHE A 151 -13.56 -20.64 2.16
C PHE A 151 -12.87 -19.28 2.20
N ALA A 152 -11.62 -19.17 1.77
CA ALA A 152 -10.88 -17.91 1.70
C ALA A 152 -11.49 -16.93 0.68
N ALA A 153 -12.20 -17.41 -0.33
CA ALA A 153 -12.91 -16.55 -1.28
C ALA A 153 -14.19 -15.93 -0.71
N VAL A 154 -14.79 -16.51 0.34
CA VAL A 154 -16.07 -16.06 0.91
C VAL A 154 -16.06 -14.58 1.34
N PRO A 155 -15.07 -14.08 2.11
CA PRO A 155 -15.01 -12.66 2.47
C PRO A 155 -14.94 -11.72 1.26
N HIS A 156 -14.30 -12.17 0.17
CA HIS A 156 -14.20 -11.38 -1.06
C HIS A 156 -15.55 -11.26 -1.77
N PHE A 157 -16.34 -12.34 -1.82
CA PHE A 157 -17.69 -12.30 -2.35
C PHE A 157 -18.62 -11.40 -1.51
N VAL A 158 -18.54 -11.50 -0.18
CA VAL A 158 -19.31 -10.65 0.73
C VAL A 158 -18.94 -9.17 0.56
N SER A 159 -17.65 -8.88 0.49
CA SER A 159 -17.15 -7.51 0.24
C SER A 159 -17.62 -6.98 -1.11
N GLY A 160 -17.60 -7.81 -2.16
CA GLY A 160 -18.12 -7.45 -3.48
C GLY A 160 -19.61 -7.08 -3.46
N PHE A 161 -20.43 -7.79 -2.67
CA PHE A 161 -21.84 -7.45 -2.49
C PHE A 161 -22.03 -6.15 -1.69
N MET A 162 -21.24 -5.97 -0.62
CA MET A 162 -21.32 -4.78 0.24
C MET A 162 -20.71 -3.53 -0.39
N ASN A 163 -19.83 -3.65 -1.37
CA ASN A 163 -19.14 -2.52 -2.02
C ASN A 163 -20.11 -1.45 -2.51
N LYS A 164 -21.26 -1.84 -3.08
CA LYS A 164 -22.26 -0.88 -3.55
C LYS A 164 -22.81 -0.01 -2.41
N LYS A 165 -23.10 -0.62 -1.26
CA LYS A 165 -23.56 0.11 -0.06
C LYS A 165 -22.45 0.98 0.52
N ILE A 166 -21.22 0.46 0.57
CA ILE A 166 -20.05 1.21 1.03
C ILE A 166 -19.83 2.45 0.15
N GLN A 167 -19.91 2.29 -1.18
CA GLN A 167 -19.72 3.38 -2.13
C GLN A 167 -20.82 4.44 -1.99
N GLN A 168 -22.09 4.04 -1.90
CA GLN A 168 -23.20 4.97 -1.66
C GLN A 168 -23.04 5.74 -0.34
N SER A 169 -22.66 5.06 0.74
CA SER A 169 -22.41 5.72 2.03
C SER A 169 -21.21 6.67 1.96
N THR A 170 -20.18 6.31 1.19
CA THR A 170 -19.00 7.15 0.98
C THR A 170 -19.35 8.40 0.18
N GLU A 171 -20.17 8.26 -0.87
CA GLU A 171 -20.67 9.38 -1.66
C GLU A 171 -21.51 10.33 -0.80
N HIS A 172 -22.45 9.80 0.00
CA HIS A 172 -23.25 10.60 0.91
C HIS A 172 -22.39 11.33 1.95
N TRP A 173 -21.41 10.64 2.55
CA TRP A 173 -20.48 11.27 3.48
C TRP A 173 -19.62 12.35 2.82
N THR A 174 -19.17 12.11 1.60
CA THR A 174 -18.39 13.08 0.81
C THR A 174 -19.22 14.34 0.52
N GLN A 175 -20.48 14.16 0.13
CA GLN A 175 -21.40 15.28 -0.14
C GLN A 175 -21.72 16.08 1.13
N ALA A 176 -22.02 15.40 2.24
CA ALA A 176 -22.26 16.06 3.52
C ALA A 176 -21.03 16.84 4.01
N THR A 177 -19.84 16.23 3.91
CA THR A 177 -18.58 16.88 4.27
C THR A 177 -18.28 18.09 3.37
N ALA A 178 -18.57 17.99 2.07
CA ALA A 178 -18.41 19.11 1.15
C ALA A 178 -19.33 20.28 1.52
N LYS A 179 -20.58 19.99 1.89
CA LYS A 179 -21.54 21.00 2.37
C LYS A 179 -21.04 21.67 3.65
N ALA A 180 -20.65 20.88 4.65
CA ALA A 180 -20.12 21.39 5.92
C ALA A 180 -18.89 22.30 5.72
N ASN A 181 -17.95 21.88 4.87
CA ASN A 181 -16.77 22.68 4.52
C ASN A 181 -17.14 23.98 3.81
N HIS A 182 -18.12 23.95 2.91
CA HIS A 182 -18.60 25.15 2.23
C HIS A 182 -19.20 26.15 3.24
N SER A 183 -20.08 25.68 4.12
CA SER A 183 -20.71 26.52 5.17
C SER A 183 -19.65 27.12 6.11
N LEU A 184 -18.61 26.35 6.49
CA LEU A 184 -17.47 26.85 7.26
C LEU A 184 -16.65 27.91 6.50
N ILE A 185 -16.34 27.68 5.23
CA ILE A 185 -15.61 28.64 4.39
C ILE A 185 -16.40 29.94 4.24
N ASP A 186 -17.71 29.87 4.01
CA ASP A 186 -18.58 31.04 3.86
C ASP A 186 -18.66 31.84 5.16
N LEU A 187 -18.74 31.17 6.32
CA LEU A 187 -18.67 31.82 7.62
C LEU A 187 -17.35 32.56 7.79
N PHE A 188 -16.21 31.94 7.48
CA PHE A 188 -14.90 32.58 7.63
C PHE A 188 -14.71 33.76 6.67
N LYS A 189 -15.13 33.61 5.40
CA LYS A 189 -15.04 34.68 4.40
C LYS A 189 -15.90 35.89 4.75
N ASN A 190 -17.11 35.65 5.27
CA ASN A 190 -18.08 36.70 5.56
C ASN A 190 -18.11 37.12 7.03
N PHE A 191 -17.18 36.62 7.85
CA PHE A 191 -17.20 36.80 9.31
C PHE A 191 -17.31 38.28 9.73
N TRP A 192 -16.56 39.16 9.05
CA TRP A 192 -16.58 40.59 9.35
C TRP A 192 -17.92 41.23 8.99
N THR A 193 -18.49 40.88 7.84
CA THR A 193 -19.84 41.31 7.43
C THR A 193 -20.90 40.81 8.43
N LEU A 194 -20.83 39.54 8.83
CA LEU A 194 -21.75 38.96 9.81
C LEU A 194 -21.66 39.65 11.18
N MET A 195 -20.46 40.07 11.61
CA MET A 195 -20.28 40.87 12.82
C MET A 195 -20.95 42.24 12.71
N VAL A 196 -20.74 42.95 11.59
CA VAL A 196 -21.33 44.28 11.37
C VAL A 196 -22.86 44.25 11.38
N TYR A 197 -23.47 43.19 10.85
CA TYR A 197 -24.92 42.99 10.86
C TYR A 197 -25.45 42.24 12.11
N HIS A 198 -24.61 41.98 13.12
CA HIS A 198 -24.95 41.21 14.33
C HIS A 198 -25.60 39.83 14.06
N ALA A 199 -25.27 39.21 12.92
CA ALA A 199 -25.83 37.94 12.49
C ALA A 199 -24.94 36.72 12.82
N THR A 200 -23.75 36.93 13.39
CA THR A 200 -22.71 35.90 13.61
C THR A 200 -23.21 34.69 14.38
N ASN A 201 -23.96 34.88 15.48
CA ASN A 201 -24.47 33.75 16.28
C ASN A 201 -25.50 32.89 15.54
N LYS A 202 -26.28 33.49 14.65
CA LYS A 202 -27.26 32.78 13.83
C LYS A 202 -26.54 31.92 12.79
N GLU A 203 -25.52 32.47 12.15
CA GLU A 203 -24.74 31.75 11.14
C GLU A 203 -23.90 30.63 11.75
N ILE A 204 -23.25 30.87 12.90
CA ILE A 204 -22.52 29.84 13.65
C ILE A 204 -23.43 28.65 13.98
N LYS A 205 -24.68 28.92 14.38
CA LYS A 205 -25.66 27.87 14.69
C LYS A 205 -26.04 27.08 13.43
N SER A 206 -26.27 27.75 12.31
CA SER A 206 -26.56 27.09 11.02
C SER A 206 -25.41 26.20 10.57
N VAL A 207 -24.16 26.67 10.70
CA VAL A 207 -22.97 25.88 10.34
C VAL A 207 -22.81 24.68 11.28
N SER A 208 -23.14 24.82 12.57
CA SER A 208 -23.08 23.70 13.53
C SER A 208 -24.10 22.59 13.25
N GLU A 209 -25.19 22.89 12.54
CA GLU A 209 -26.19 21.90 12.12
C GLU A 209 -25.76 21.15 10.85
N ASP A 210 -24.79 21.67 10.10
CA ASP A 210 -24.22 21.06 8.90
C ASP A 210 -23.00 20.15 9.19
N ILE A 211 -22.42 20.22 10.40
CA ILE A 211 -21.26 19.43 10.88
C ILE A 211 -21.74 18.22 11.69
#